data_AF-A0A1G9GQE8-F1
#
_entry.id   AF-A0A1G9GQE8-F1
#
_cell.length_a   1.000
_cell.length_b   1.000
_cell.length_c   1.000
_cell.angle_alpha   90.00
_cell.angle_beta   90.00
_cell.angle_gamma   90.00
#
_symmetry.space_group_name_H-M   'P 1'
#
loop_
_entity.id
_entity.type
_entity.pdbx_description
1 polymer ?
#
loop_
_entity_poly.entity_id
_entity_poly.type
_entity_poly.pdbx_seq_one_letter_code
_entity_poly.pdbx_strand_id
1 'polypeptide(L)'
;MAARKGIPLYRIQHHYAHVLSCLAENDRTDRVIGVSFDGTGYGTDGTIWGGEILLADCHGFSRAAAIEPFLQIGGDSAPRQGWRIAASMIWSICKKQQDNPEAAADAYFRILDQLSICDSQNAKVQRMMAERKIQAVPSTSAGRLFDAVSAMLGICRESTYEGEASIELEFAAERYAQKAGCHGTGYCSQQNGSQEIPLRYMATSRLFASLMSRRLLGEDPEKLAYDFHEGLADLIVEACIRISGETGIRTAALTGGCFQNRLLLSLVEDRLRKDGLEVLIHHLVPPNDGGIALGQALAGRFMAGSEE
;
A
#
# COMPACT_ATOMS: atom_id res chain seq x y z
N MET A 1 -18.05 -22.36 -1.70
CA MET A 1 -19.27 -22.50 -2.54
C MET A 1 -18.97 -23.18 -3.88
N ALA A 2 -17.98 -22.73 -4.65
CA ALA A 2 -17.64 -23.30 -5.97
C ALA A 2 -17.26 -24.80 -5.94
N ALA A 3 -16.47 -25.25 -4.97
CA ALA A 3 -16.05 -26.66 -4.84
C ALA A 3 -17.21 -27.67 -4.67
N ARG A 4 -18.41 -27.20 -4.32
CA ARG A 4 -19.60 -28.07 -4.12
C ARG A 4 -20.36 -28.37 -5.41
N LYS A 5 -19.96 -27.81 -6.56
CA LYS A 5 -20.71 -27.87 -7.82
C LYS A 5 -20.26 -28.96 -8.80
N GLY A 6 -19.22 -29.74 -8.49
CA GLY A 6 -18.73 -30.81 -9.38
C GLY A 6 -18.15 -30.32 -10.71
N ILE A 7 -17.87 -29.02 -10.83
CA ILE A 7 -17.23 -28.37 -11.98
C ILE A 7 -15.76 -28.09 -11.68
N PRO A 8 -14.89 -28.01 -12.70
CA PRO A 8 -13.50 -27.59 -12.52
C PRO A 8 -13.38 -26.29 -11.73
N LEU A 9 -12.46 -26.25 -10.77
CA LEU A 9 -12.23 -25.10 -9.90
C LEU A 9 -10.85 -24.50 -10.16
N TYR A 10 -10.84 -23.34 -10.81
CA TYR A 10 -9.63 -22.53 -10.97
C TYR A 10 -9.57 -21.47 -9.87
N ARG A 11 -8.42 -21.37 -9.20
CA ARG A 11 -8.18 -20.35 -8.17
C ARG A 11 -7.37 -19.22 -8.80
N ILE A 12 -7.92 -18.01 -8.75
CA ILE A 12 -7.27 -16.81 -9.27
C ILE A 12 -6.72 -16.01 -8.09
N GLN A 13 -5.49 -15.53 -8.22
CA GLN A 13 -4.89 -14.69 -7.19
C GLN A 13 -5.57 -13.31 -7.16
N HIS A 14 -5.79 -12.77 -5.95
CA HIS A 14 -6.59 -11.55 -5.69
C HIS A 14 -6.13 -10.31 -6.47
N HIS A 15 -4.87 -9.95 -6.33
CA HIS A 15 -4.28 -8.75 -6.96
C HIS A 15 -4.16 -8.89 -8.48
N TYR A 16 -3.88 -10.10 -8.94
CA TYR A 16 -3.93 -10.44 -10.36
C TYR A 16 -5.35 -10.30 -10.91
N ALA A 17 -6.38 -10.74 -10.18
CA ALA A 17 -7.77 -10.54 -10.59
C ALA A 17 -8.16 -9.05 -10.66
N HIS A 18 -7.66 -8.20 -9.75
CA HIS A 18 -7.80 -6.75 -9.86
C HIS A 18 -7.20 -6.21 -11.16
N VAL A 19 -5.96 -6.60 -11.50
CA VAL A 19 -5.32 -6.18 -12.76
C VAL A 19 -6.12 -6.63 -13.97
N LEU A 20 -6.55 -7.89 -13.99
CA LEU A 20 -7.39 -8.42 -15.07
C LEU A 20 -8.75 -7.72 -15.18
N SER A 21 -9.31 -7.26 -14.06
CA SER A 21 -10.56 -6.49 -14.09
C SER A 21 -10.36 -5.15 -14.80
N CYS A 22 -9.24 -4.47 -14.54
CA CYS A 22 -8.89 -3.22 -15.22
C CYS A 22 -8.66 -3.45 -16.72
N LEU A 23 -7.94 -4.52 -17.08
CA LEU A 23 -7.71 -4.91 -18.47
C LEU A 23 -9.02 -5.25 -19.21
N ALA A 24 -9.90 -6.04 -18.58
CA ALA A 24 -11.18 -6.45 -19.16
C ALA A 24 -12.07 -5.25 -19.50
N GLU A 25 -12.11 -4.25 -18.61
CA GLU A 25 -12.91 -3.05 -18.83
C GLU A 25 -12.35 -2.16 -19.95
N ASN A 26 -11.02 -2.09 -20.06
CA ASN A 26 -10.33 -1.26 -21.04
C ASN A 26 -10.14 -1.97 -22.40
N ASP A 27 -10.72 -3.15 -22.60
CA ASP A 27 -10.57 -4.00 -23.80
C ASP A 27 -9.10 -4.30 -24.14
N ARG A 28 -8.33 -4.66 -23.10
CA ARG A 28 -6.90 -4.97 -23.18
C ARG A 28 -6.61 -6.41 -22.77
N THR A 29 -5.64 -7.00 -23.44
CA THR A 29 -5.15 -8.36 -23.14
C THR A 29 -3.63 -8.48 -23.16
N ASP A 30 -2.93 -7.45 -23.61
CA ASP A 30 -1.48 -7.37 -23.61
C ASP A 30 -0.92 -7.20 -22.19
N ARG A 31 0.38 -7.47 -22.08
CA ARG A 31 1.07 -7.48 -20.80
C ARG A 31 1.35 -6.08 -20.29
N VAL A 32 0.90 -5.81 -19.07
CA VAL A 32 0.98 -4.48 -18.43
C VAL A 32 1.79 -4.51 -17.13
N ILE A 33 2.17 -3.31 -16.69
CA ILE A 33 2.61 -3.04 -15.32
C ILE A 33 1.35 -2.80 -14.48
N GLY A 34 0.84 -3.85 -13.83
CA GLY A 34 -0.33 -3.77 -12.97
C GLY A 34 0.04 -3.29 -11.56
N VAL A 35 -0.35 -2.08 -11.20
CA VAL A 35 -0.23 -1.53 -9.85
C VAL A 35 -1.50 -1.87 -9.08
N SER A 36 -1.44 -2.90 -8.23
CA SER A 36 -2.58 -3.42 -7.47
C SER A 36 -2.41 -3.10 -5.98
N PHE A 37 -3.04 -2.01 -5.55
CA PHE A 37 -2.93 -1.49 -4.18
C PHE A 37 -4.28 -1.60 -3.47
N ASP A 38 -4.32 -2.34 -2.37
CA ASP A 38 -5.53 -2.74 -1.68
C ASP A 38 -5.31 -2.91 -0.16
N GLY A 39 -6.39 -3.18 0.58
CA GLY A 39 -6.38 -3.42 2.01
C GLY A 39 -5.76 -4.76 2.38
N THR A 40 -6.20 -5.87 1.82
CA THR A 40 -5.70 -7.21 2.18
C THR A 40 -6.03 -8.19 1.07
N GLY A 41 -5.02 -8.90 0.57
CA GLY A 41 -5.23 -10.10 -0.24
C GLY A 41 -4.20 -11.17 0.07
N TYR A 42 -4.59 -12.43 -0.10
CA TYR A 42 -3.71 -13.57 0.21
C TYR A 42 -2.59 -13.68 -0.84
N GLY A 43 -1.34 -13.58 -0.38
CA GLY A 43 -0.15 -13.74 -1.20
C GLY A 43 0.09 -15.20 -1.60
N THR A 44 0.78 -15.42 -2.72
CA THR A 44 1.17 -16.77 -3.15
C THR A 44 2.27 -17.38 -2.27
N ASP A 45 2.91 -16.56 -1.44
CA ASP A 45 3.97 -16.91 -0.48
C ASP A 45 3.46 -17.05 0.97
N GLY A 46 2.14 -17.04 1.17
CA GLY A 46 1.52 -17.11 2.50
C GLY A 46 1.64 -15.82 3.33
N THR A 47 2.03 -14.71 2.70
CA THR A 47 2.02 -13.37 3.32
C THR A 47 0.78 -12.58 2.93
N ILE A 48 0.59 -11.41 3.56
CA ILE A 48 -0.48 -10.49 3.19
C ILE A 48 0.04 -9.54 2.12
N TRP A 49 -0.62 -9.52 0.97
CA TRP A 49 -0.37 -8.56 -0.10
C TRP A 49 -1.38 -7.42 -0.05
N GLY A 50 -1.05 -6.32 -0.71
CA GLY A 50 -1.93 -5.15 -0.89
C GLY A 50 -1.24 -3.91 -1.43
N GLY A 51 -0.02 -4.03 -1.97
CA GLY A 51 0.78 -2.91 -2.42
C GLY A 51 1.77 -3.39 -3.47
N GLU A 52 1.23 -4.10 -4.47
CA GLU A 52 2.01 -4.90 -5.42
C GLU A 52 2.11 -4.22 -6.77
N ILE A 53 3.25 -4.42 -7.43
CA ILE A 53 3.41 -4.17 -8.87
C ILE A 53 3.66 -5.51 -9.55
N LEU A 54 2.74 -5.89 -10.42
CA LEU A 54 2.72 -7.15 -11.16
C LEU A 54 3.01 -6.89 -12.64
N LEU A 55 3.77 -7.78 -13.27
CA LEU A 55 3.77 -7.89 -14.74
C LEU A 55 2.74 -8.94 -15.11
N ALA A 56 1.61 -8.51 -15.68
CA ALA A 56 0.44 -9.36 -15.84
C ALA A 56 -0.24 -9.18 -17.20
N ASP A 57 -0.75 -10.28 -17.75
CA ASP A 57 -1.64 -10.37 -18.91
C ASP A 57 -2.70 -11.44 -18.62
N CYS A 58 -3.53 -11.84 -19.58
CA CYS A 58 -4.53 -12.88 -19.37
C CYS A 58 -3.97 -14.31 -19.16
N HIS A 59 -2.68 -14.54 -19.40
CA HIS A 59 -2.04 -15.85 -19.29
C HIS A 59 -1.31 -16.05 -17.96
N GLY A 60 -1.05 -14.97 -17.21
CA GLY A 60 -0.50 -15.08 -15.86
C GLY A 60 0.10 -13.78 -15.36
N PHE A 61 0.84 -13.89 -14.25
CA PHE A 61 1.54 -12.75 -13.67
C PHE A 61 2.86 -13.15 -13.02
N SER A 62 3.75 -12.16 -12.89
CA SER A 62 4.92 -12.23 -12.02
C SER A 62 5.00 -10.99 -11.13
N ARG A 63 5.34 -11.17 -9.86
CA ARG A 63 5.53 -10.07 -8.90
C ARG A 63 6.84 -9.35 -9.20
N ALA A 64 6.77 -8.09 -9.64
CA ALA A 64 7.94 -7.29 -10.05
C ALA A 64 8.43 -6.34 -8.96
N ALA A 65 7.51 -5.73 -8.21
CA ALA A 65 7.83 -4.96 -7.03
C ALA A 65 6.69 -4.99 -6.01
N ALA A 66 6.96 -4.48 -4.80
CA ALA A 66 5.96 -4.30 -3.76
C ALA A 66 6.35 -3.12 -2.86
N ILE A 67 5.45 -2.64 -2.01
CA ILE A 67 5.87 -1.79 -0.88
C ILE A 67 6.79 -2.59 0.07
N GLU A 68 7.65 -1.90 0.81
CA GLU A 68 8.51 -2.57 1.79
C GLU A 68 7.66 -3.34 2.82
N PRO A 69 7.96 -4.63 3.06
CA PRO A 69 7.21 -5.41 4.04
C PRO A 69 7.33 -4.85 5.46
N PHE A 70 6.21 -4.81 6.17
CA PHE A 70 6.14 -4.50 7.60
C PHE A 70 5.36 -5.59 8.33
N LEU A 71 5.47 -5.62 9.67
CA LEU A 71 4.71 -6.58 10.47
C LEU A 71 3.31 -6.04 10.75
N GLN A 72 2.30 -6.78 10.31
CA GLN A 72 0.90 -6.55 10.68
C GLN A 72 0.58 -7.33 11.96
N ILE A 73 0.41 -6.60 13.07
CA ILE A 73 0.19 -7.17 14.40
C ILE A 73 -1.29 -7.04 14.80
N GLY A 74 -1.86 -8.13 15.34
CA GLY A 74 -3.23 -8.14 15.87
C GLY A 74 -4.27 -8.82 14.96
N GLY A 75 -3.83 -9.57 13.95
CA GLY A 75 -4.70 -10.38 13.09
C GLY A 75 -5.84 -9.57 12.48
N ASP A 76 -7.06 -10.08 12.59
CA ASP A 76 -8.28 -9.49 12.01
C ASP A 76 -8.66 -8.13 12.63
N SER A 77 -8.08 -7.75 13.77
CA SER A 77 -8.29 -6.42 14.37
C SER A 77 -7.44 -5.34 13.69
N ALA A 78 -6.40 -5.72 12.97
CA ALA A 78 -5.43 -4.79 12.41
C ALA A 78 -6.01 -3.79 11.37
N PRO A 79 -6.96 -4.18 10.49
CA PRO A 79 -7.65 -3.24 9.61
C PRO A 79 -8.48 -2.18 10.35
N ARG A 80 -8.98 -2.51 11.55
CA ARG A 80 -9.76 -1.59 12.36
C ARG A 80 -8.86 -0.71 13.23
N GLN A 81 -7.76 -1.26 13.73
CA GLN A 81 -6.88 -0.63 14.71
C GLN A 81 -5.56 -0.21 14.08
N GLY A 82 -5.60 0.80 13.20
CA GLY A 82 -4.44 1.33 12.47
C GLY A 82 -3.26 1.71 13.39
N TRP A 83 -3.54 2.13 14.62
CA TRP A 83 -2.52 2.39 15.64
C TRP A 83 -1.61 1.19 15.95
N ARG A 84 -2.08 -0.05 15.77
CA ARG A 84 -1.24 -1.26 15.93
C ARG A 84 -0.19 -1.37 14.82
N ILE A 85 -0.58 -1.05 13.59
CA ILE A 85 0.35 -1.01 12.45
C ILE A 85 1.37 0.10 12.66
N ALA A 86 0.91 1.30 13.05
CA ALA A 86 1.79 2.41 13.38
C ALA A 86 2.80 2.01 14.47
N ALA A 87 2.34 1.42 15.56
CA ALA A 87 3.21 0.94 16.63
C ALA A 87 4.22 -0.13 16.14
N SER A 88 3.80 -1.05 15.28
CA SER A 88 4.70 -2.06 14.68
C SER A 88 5.80 -1.44 13.80
N MET A 89 5.43 -0.45 12.97
CA MET A 89 6.36 0.26 12.10
C MET A 89 7.34 1.13 12.91
N ILE A 90 6.85 1.85 13.93
CA ILE A 90 7.69 2.66 14.84
C ILE A 90 8.69 1.76 15.56
N TRP A 91 8.26 0.61 16.09
CA TRP A 91 9.18 -0.35 16.71
C TRP A 91 10.27 -0.82 15.75
N SER A 92 9.89 -1.14 14.51
CA SER A 92 10.83 -1.57 13.47
C SER A 92 11.85 -0.49 13.13
N ILE A 93 11.43 0.78 13.08
CA ILE A 93 12.31 1.93 12.86
C ILE A 93 13.26 2.13 14.05
N CYS A 94 12.75 2.16 15.29
CA CYS A 94 13.58 2.33 16.49
C CYS A 94 14.63 1.22 16.61
N LYS A 95 14.26 -0.03 16.32
CA LYS A 95 15.19 -1.17 16.33
C LYS A 95 16.26 -1.08 15.24
N LYS A 96 15.96 -0.49 14.07
CA LYS A 96 16.93 -0.28 13.00
C LYS A 96 17.89 0.89 13.29
N GLN A 97 17.45 1.91 14.04
CA GLN A 97 18.23 3.13 14.30
C GLN A 97 19.13 3.05 15.55
N GLN A 98 18.90 2.06 16.43
CA GLN A 98 19.59 1.94 17.70
C GLN A 98 20.25 0.57 17.81
N ASP A 99 21.56 0.53 18.03
CA ASP A 99 22.28 -0.73 18.24
C ASP A 99 21.96 -1.36 19.60
N ASN A 100 21.64 -0.54 20.61
CA ASN A 100 21.25 -1.00 21.94
C ASN A 100 19.73 -1.27 22.02
N PRO A 101 19.29 -2.52 22.34
CA PRO A 101 17.87 -2.85 22.50
C PRO A 101 17.12 -2.02 23.55
N GLU A 102 17.78 -1.59 24.63
CA GLU A 102 17.17 -0.74 25.66
C GLU A 102 16.95 0.69 25.14
N ALA A 103 17.93 1.25 24.42
CA ALA A 103 17.76 2.55 23.77
C ALA A 103 16.66 2.53 22.70
N ALA A 104 16.54 1.44 21.94
CA ALA A 104 15.45 1.23 20.99
C ALA A 104 14.09 1.21 21.69
N ALA A 105 13.99 0.52 22.83
CA ALA A 105 12.78 0.46 23.64
C ALA A 105 12.37 1.82 24.20
N ASP A 106 13.32 2.56 24.76
CA ASP A 106 13.06 3.88 25.33
C ASP A 106 12.61 4.86 24.24
N ALA A 107 13.27 4.86 23.08
CA ALA A 107 12.84 5.65 21.93
C ALA A 107 11.43 5.28 21.48
N TYR A 108 11.14 3.98 21.38
CA TYR A 108 9.81 3.47 21.01
C TYR A 108 8.72 3.96 21.96
N PHE A 109 8.88 3.77 23.27
CA PHE A 109 7.87 4.17 24.25
C PHE A 109 7.68 5.69 24.28
N ARG A 110 8.76 6.48 24.17
CA ARG A 110 8.66 7.95 24.09
C ARG A 110 7.88 8.41 22.85
N ILE A 111 8.15 7.84 21.68
CA ILE A 111 7.46 8.23 20.44
C ILE A 111 5.97 7.89 20.52
N LEU A 112 5.61 6.69 21.03
CA LEU A 112 4.21 6.31 21.16
C LEU A 112 3.43 7.22 22.11
N ASP A 113 4.06 7.65 23.20
CA ASP A 113 3.48 8.57 24.17
C ASP A 113 3.30 9.97 23.57
N GLN A 114 4.36 10.53 22.95
CA GLN A 114 4.33 11.85 22.32
C GLN A 114 3.29 11.96 21.20
N LEU A 115 3.11 10.89 20.42
CA LEU A 115 2.11 10.83 19.35
C LEU A 115 0.75 10.30 19.80
N SER A 116 0.58 9.98 21.09
CA SER A 116 -0.66 9.44 21.66
C SER A 116 -1.20 8.21 20.91
N ILE A 117 -0.31 7.32 20.43
CA ILE A 117 -0.67 6.15 19.61
C ILE A 117 -1.43 5.12 20.44
N CYS A 118 -0.96 4.83 21.64
CA CYS A 118 -1.59 3.91 22.58
C CYS A 118 -1.05 4.10 24.00
N ASP A 119 -1.75 3.53 24.98
CA ASP A 119 -1.27 3.52 26.36
C ASP A 119 -0.03 2.61 26.55
N SER A 120 0.63 2.77 27.70
CA SER A 120 1.88 2.05 28.02
C SER A 120 1.72 0.52 28.10
N GLN A 121 0.53 0.00 28.42
CA GLN A 121 0.28 -1.44 28.47
C GLN A 121 0.20 -2.00 27.05
N ASN A 122 -0.60 -1.37 26.19
CA ASN A 122 -0.72 -1.71 24.78
C ASN A 122 0.63 -1.59 24.06
N ALA A 123 1.42 -0.56 24.34
CA ALA A 123 2.77 -0.41 23.79
C ALA A 123 3.67 -1.62 24.12
N LYS A 124 3.68 -2.06 25.39
CA LYS A 124 4.46 -3.24 25.82
C LYS A 124 3.98 -4.51 25.13
N VAL A 125 2.67 -4.69 25.00
CA VAL A 125 2.08 -5.84 24.30
C VAL A 125 2.46 -5.84 22.83
N GLN A 126 2.36 -4.71 22.12
CA GLN A 126 2.72 -4.60 20.70
C GLN A 126 4.20 -4.93 20.47
N ARG A 127 5.10 -4.37 21.28
CA ARG A 127 6.53 -4.69 21.22
C ARG A 127 6.77 -6.19 21.43
N MET A 128 6.18 -6.79 22.46
CA MET A 128 6.34 -8.22 22.76
C MET A 128 5.85 -9.10 21.61
N MET A 129 4.69 -8.78 21.03
CA MET A 129 4.15 -9.48 19.87
C MET A 129 5.08 -9.38 18.66
N ALA A 130 5.64 -8.20 18.41
CA ALA A 130 6.60 -7.98 17.32
C ALA A 130 7.89 -8.79 17.51
N GLU A 131 8.47 -8.77 18.71
CA GLU A 131 9.72 -9.48 19.03
C GLU A 131 9.55 -11.00 18.97
N ARG A 132 8.43 -11.51 19.49
CA ARG A 132 8.14 -12.96 19.56
C ARG A 132 7.38 -13.50 18.34
N LYS A 133 7.05 -12.64 17.37
CA LYS A 133 6.25 -12.95 16.18
C LYS A 133 4.89 -13.59 16.52
N ILE A 134 4.24 -13.12 17.58
CA ILE A 134 2.92 -13.62 18.01
C ILE A 134 1.85 -12.82 17.28
N GLN A 135 1.02 -13.50 16.48
CA GLN A 135 0.01 -12.85 15.62
C GLN A 135 0.59 -11.67 14.80
N ALA A 136 1.82 -11.84 14.32
CA ALA A 136 2.54 -10.87 13.53
C ALA A 136 2.84 -11.48 12.17
N VAL A 137 2.15 -11.00 11.14
CA VAL A 137 2.28 -11.52 9.77
C VAL A 137 2.98 -10.47 8.92
N PRO A 138 4.02 -10.83 8.15
CA PRO A 138 4.57 -9.93 7.14
C PRO A 138 3.50 -9.50 6.16
N SER A 139 3.40 -8.19 5.93
CA SER A 139 2.40 -7.57 5.08
C SER A 139 3.05 -6.53 4.17
N THR A 140 2.61 -6.53 2.93
CA THR A 140 2.88 -5.48 1.93
C THR A 140 1.59 -4.75 1.59
N SER A 141 0.67 -4.62 2.55
CA SER A 141 -0.60 -3.92 2.35
C SER A 141 -0.46 -2.40 2.29
N ALA A 142 -0.87 -1.79 1.18
CA ALA A 142 -0.99 -0.35 1.06
C ALA A 142 -2.09 0.18 1.99
N GLY A 143 -3.26 -0.48 2.06
CA GLY A 143 -4.32 -0.03 2.97
C GLY A 143 -3.88 0.02 4.44
N ARG A 144 -3.12 -0.98 4.91
CA ARG A 144 -2.56 -0.95 6.28
C ARG A 144 -1.48 0.11 6.46
N LEU A 145 -0.74 0.46 5.40
CA LEU A 145 0.19 1.60 5.43
C LEU A 145 -0.58 2.93 5.58
N PHE A 146 -1.68 3.13 4.86
CA PHE A 146 -2.58 4.28 5.04
C PHE A 146 -3.10 4.36 6.49
N ASP A 147 -3.60 3.25 7.03
CA ASP A 147 -4.10 3.19 8.41
C ASP A 147 -3.00 3.57 9.43
N ALA A 148 -1.77 3.10 9.21
CA ALA A 148 -0.63 3.40 10.06
C ALA A 148 -0.27 4.89 10.03
N VAL A 149 -0.22 5.50 8.85
CA VAL A 149 0.08 6.92 8.68
C VAL A 149 -1.03 7.77 9.29
N SER A 150 -2.30 7.44 9.03
CA SER A 150 -3.45 8.14 9.60
C SER A 150 -3.42 8.13 11.14
N ALA A 151 -3.12 6.98 11.75
CA ALA A 151 -2.98 6.88 13.19
C ALA A 151 -1.77 7.65 13.73
N MET A 152 -0.62 7.59 13.03
CA MET A 152 0.61 8.29 13.41
C MET A 152 0.46 9.82 13.37
N LEU A 153 -0.28 10.34 12.40
CA LEU A 153 -0.54 11.77 12.28
C LEU A 153 -1.60 12.26 13.28
N GLY A 154 -2.38 11.34 13.87
CA GLY A 154 -3.47 11.64 14.79
C GLY A 154 -4.79 11.98 14.08
N ILE A 155 -4.97 11.51 12.85
CA ILE A 155 -6.16 11.76 12.02
C ILE A 155 -7.24 10.72 12.33
N CYS A 156 -6.96 9.44 12.07
CA CYS A 156 -7.84 8.33 12.43
C CYS A 156 -7.02 7.23 13.11
N ARG A 157 -7.26 7.04 14.41
CA ARG A 157 -6.54 6.05 15.23
C ARG A 157 -7.15 4.65 15.10
N GLU A 158 -8.48 4.57 15.09
CA GLU A 158 -9.27 3.34 15.00
C GLU A 158 -10.50 3.60 14.14
N SER A 159 -10.71 2.74 13.15
CA SER A 159 -11.81 2.83 12.21
C SER A 159 -13.08 2.18 12.75
N THR A 160 -14.21 2.74 12.36
CA THR A 160 -15.58 2.28 12.59
C THR A 160 -16.15 1.55 11.39
N TYR A 161 -15.63 1.79 10.18
CA TYR A 161 -15.93 1.07 8.95
C TYR A 161 -14.69 0.86 8.08
N GLU A 162 -14.81 0.01 7.05
CA GLU A 162 -13.70 -0.31 6.15
C GLU A 162 -13.26 0.91 5.32
N GLY A 163 -11.97 1.22 5.35
CA GLY A 163 -11.38 2.31 4.57
C GLY A 163 -11.48 3.70 5.21
N GLU A 164 -12.11 3.85 6.39
CA GLU A 164 -12.28 5.14 7.06
C GLU A 164 -10.96 5.90 7.25
N ALA A 165 -9.92 5.25 7.77
CA ALA A 165 -8.66 5.93 8.05
C ALA A 165 -7.97 6.44 6.77
N SER A 166 -8.10 5.72 5.65
CA SER A 166 -7.62 6.13 4.34
C SER A 166 -8.40 7.32 3.77
N ILE A 167 -9.73 7.32 3.93
CA ILE A 167 -10.62 8.40 3.47
C ILE A 167 -10.35 9.68 4.27
N GLU A 168 -10.25 9.59 5.60
CA GLU A 168 -9.96 10.75 6.45
C GLU A 168 -8.56 11.33 6.16
N LEU A 169 -7.59 10.47 5.85
CA LEU A 169 -6.25 10.89 5.46
C LEU A 169 -6.25 11.62 4.11
N GLU A 170 -7.04 11.15 3.15
CA GLU A 170 -7.26 11.83 1.85
C GLU A 170 -7.85 13.22 2.05
N PHE A 171 -8.95 13.33 2.81
CA PHE A 171 -9.59 14.62 3.05
C PHE A 171 -8.68 15.60 3.80
N ALA A 172 -7.84 15.12 4.72
CA ALA A 172 -6.83 15.96 5.36
C ALA A 172 -5.81 16.51 4.34
N ALA A 173 -5.33 15.65 3.44
CA ALA A 173 -4.40 16.02 2.39
C ALA A 173 -5.02 17.04 1.40
N GLU A 174 -6.26 16.81 0.98
CA GLU A 174 -6.97 17.72 0.06
C GLU A 174 -7.24 19.09 0.67
N ARG A 175 -7.61 19.14 1.97
CA ARG A 175 -7.77 20.42 2.70
C ARG A 175 -6.47 21.21 2.72
N TYR A 176 -5.33 20.56 2.94
CA TYR A 176 -4.04 21.23 2.86
C TYR A 176 -3.74 21.73 1.44
N ALA A 177 -3.91 20.88 0.43
CA ALA A 177 -3.65 21.24 -0.97
C ALA A 177 -4.45 22.47 -1.41
N GLN A 178 -5.73 22.52 -1.04
CA GLN A 178 -6.61 23.66 -1.31
C GLN A 178 -6.14 24.94 -0.60
N LYS A 179 -5.76 24.87 0.68
CA LYS A 179 -5.28 26.02 1.45
C LYS A 179 -3.94 26.56 0.93
N ALA A 180 -3.03 25.67 0.56
CA ALA A 180 -1.68 26.02 0.15
C ALA A 180 -1.58 26.42 -1.34
N GLY A 181 -2.65 26.22 -2.13
CA GLY A 181 -2.60 26.39 -3.59
C GLY A 181 -1.65 25.39 -4.27
N CYS A 182 -1.32 24.30 -3.59
CA CYS A 182 -0.46 23.25 -4.11
C CYS A 182 -1.29 22.37 -5.06
N HIS A 183 -0.92 22.35 -6.33
CA HIS A 183 -1.49 21.43 -7.31
C HIS A 183 -0.35 20.62 -7.92
N GLY A 184 -0.06 19.45 -7.34
CA GLY A 184 0.88 18.47 -7.92
C GLY A 184 2.33 18.96 -8.03
N THR A 185 2.79 19.78 -7.09
CA THR A 185 4.19 20.16 -6.98
C THR A 185 4.93 19.01 -6.30
N GLY A 186 5.46 18.08 -7.09
CA GLY A 186 6.12 16.84 -6.65
C GLY A 186 6.84 16.92 -5.29
N TYR A 187 6.76 15.84 -4.52
CA TYR A 187 7.42 15.75 -3.22
C TYR A 187 8.94 15.65 -3.39
N CYS A 188 9.63 16.74 -3.09
CA CYS A 188 11.09 16.72 -2.97
C CYS A 188 11.48 15.98 -1.69
N SER A 189 11.62 14.66 -1.77
CA SER A 189 12.23 13.89 -0.69
C SER A 189 13.71 14.30 -0.59
N GLN A 190 14.14 14.82 0.57
CA GLN A 190 15.56 14.79 0.90
C GLN A 190 15.90 13.37 1.36
N GLN A 191 16.39 12.54 0.45
CA GLN A 191 16.91 11.22 0.79
C GLN A 191 18.23 11.37 1.57
N ASN A 192 18.14 11.50 2.88
CA ASN A 192 19.29 11.31 3.77
C ASN A 192 19.19 9.93 4.42
N GLY A 193 19.86 8.94 3.84
CA GLY A 193 19.93 7.59 4.40
C GLY A 193 20.57 6.55 3.47
N SER A 194 21.74 6.05 3.87
CA SER A 194 22.59 5.10 3.15
C SER A 194 22.23 3.63 3.42
N GLN A 195 20.97 3.24 3.33
CA GLN A 195 20.58 1.82 3.37
C GLN A 195 20.20 1.32 1.98
N GLU A 196 20.68 0.14 1.61
CA GLU A 196 20.21 -0.50 0.38
C GLU A 196 18.87 -1.19 0.66
N ILE A 197 17.79 -0.64 0.11
CA ILE A 197 16.52 -1.36 0.00
C ILE A 197 16.59 -2.12 -1.32
N PRO A 198 16.32 -3.45 -1.35
CA PRO A 198 16.31 -4.19 -2.61
C PRO A 198 15.41 -3.48 -3.63
N LEU A 199 15.88 -3.31 -4.87
CA LEU A 199 15.17 -2.54 -5.92
C LEU A 199 13.72 -2.99 -6.16
N ARG A 200 13.38 -4.23 -5.78
CA ARG A 200 12.02 -4.76 -5.82
C ARG A 200 11.07 -4.18 -4.76
N TYR A 201 11.54 -3.39 -3.80
CA TYR A 201 10.72 -2.79 -2.76
C TYR A 201 10.71 -1.27 -2.83
N MET A 202 9.52 -0.68 -2.79
CA MET A 202 9.32 0.76 -2.60
C MET A 202 9.62 1.12 -1.13
N ALA A 203 10.44 2.14 -0.91
CA ALA A 203 11.00 2.52 0.39
C ALA A 203 10.01 3.20 1.35
N THR A 204 8.83 2.61 1.57
CA THR A 204 7.74 3.17 2.36
C THR A 204 8.10 3.33 3.85
N SER A 205 9.04 2.54 4.39
CA SER A 205 9.50 2.74 5.77
C SER A 205 10.27 4.06 5.95
N ARG A 206 10.98 4.52 4.91
CA ARG A 206 11.66 5.83 4.91
C ARG A 206 10.67 6.98 4.85
N LEU A 207 9.67 6.85 3.97
CA LEU A 207 8.57 7.80 3.89
C LEU A 207 7.88 7.93 5.26
N PHE A 208 7.51 6.81 5.87
CA PHE A 208 6.91 6.79 7.21
C PHE A 208 7.80 7.43 8.27
N ALA A 209 9.10 7.07 8.32
CA ALA A 209 10.04 7.61 9.29
C ALA A 209 10.27 9.13 9.13
N SER A 210 10.31 9.62 7.89
CA SER A 210 10.41 11.05 7.56
C SER A 210 9.19 11.81 8.09
N LEU A 211 7.99 11.32 7.78
CA LEU A 211 6.73 11.91 8.25
C LEU A 211 6.61 11.89 9.77
N MET A 212 6.97 10.78 10.41
CA MET A 212 7.00 10.64 11.86
C MET A 212 7.93 11.66 12.52
N SER A 213 9.15 11.80 11.99
CA SER A 213 10.14 12.75 12.54
C SER A 213 9.63 14.19 12.45
N ARG A 214 9.00 14.55 11.33
CA ARG A 214 8.39 15.87 11.13
C ARG A 214 7.16 16.09 12.01
N ARG A 215 6.34 15.07 12.21
CA ARG A 215 5.20 15.10 13.13
C ARG A 215 5.63 15.36 14.57
N LEU A 216 6.72 14.72 15.01
CA LEU A 216 7.34 14.91 16.32
C LEU A 216 7.91 16.32 16.52
N LEU A 217 8.30 17.00 15.44
CA LEU A 217 8.70 18.42 15.45
C LEU A 217 7.52 19.39 15.44
N GLY A 218 6.28 18.89 15.48
CA GLY A 218 5.06 19.70 15.56
C GLY A 218 4.54 20.20 14.22
N GLU A 219 4.98 19.61 13.11
CA GLU A 219 4.46 19.96 11.79
C GLU A 219 2.99 19.56 11.60
N ASP A 220 2.26 20.34 10.81
CA ASP A 220 0.82 20.20 10.57
C ASP A 220 0.46 18.80 10.00
N PRO A 221 -0.42 18.02 10.67
CA PRO A 221 -0.90 16.75 10.17
C PRO A 221 -1.51 16.78 8.77
N GLU A 222 -2.22 17.86 8.40
CA GLU A 222 -2.84 17.95 7.06
C GLU A 222 -1.78 18.08 5.97
N LYS A 223 -0.72 18.85 6.23
CA LYS A 223 0.46 18.92 5.36
C LYS A 223 1.15 17.57 5.23
N LEU A 224 1.39 16.90 6.35
CA LEU A 224 2.05 15.60 6.35
C LEU A 224 1.22 14.52 5.66
N ALA A 225 -0.11 14.61 5.72
CA ALA A 225 -1.00 13.77 4.94
C ALA A 225 -0.84 14.00 3.44
N TYR A 226 -0.76 15.26 3.00
CA TYR A 226 -0.47 15.57 1.59
C TYR A 226 0.89 15.04 1.14
N ASP A 227 1.93 15.27 1.94
CA ASP A 227 3.29 14.79 1.65
C ASP A 227 3.39 13.25 1.62
N PHE A 228 2.55 12.55 2.40
CA PHE A 228 2.43 11.10 2.30
C PHE A 228 1.91 10.65 0.93
N HIS A 229 0.83 11.27 0.44
CA HIS A 229 0.26 10.91 -0.87
C HIS A 229 1.24 11.21 -2.00
N GLU A 230 1.90 12.37 -1.95
CA GLU A 230 2.92 12.75 -2.92
C GLU A 230 4.12 11.79 -2.91
N GLY A 231 4.66 11.49 -1.72
CA GLY A 231 5.80 10.60 -1.59
C GLY A 231 5.48 9.15 -1.97
N LEU A 232 4.26 8.67 -1.69
CA LEU A 232 3.81 7.36 -2.14
C LEU A 232 3.65 7.33 -3.66
N ALA A 233 3.10 8.39 -4.26
CA ALA A 233 3.00 8.52 -5.71
C ALA A 233 4.38 8.49 -6.38
N ASP A 234 5.37 9.21 -5.84
CA ASP A 234 6.75 9.17 -6.35
C ASP A 234 7.34 7.76 -6.31
N LEU A 235 7.17 7.04 -5.20
CA LEU A 235 7.65 5.66 -5.07
C LEU A 235 7.00 4.71 -6.09
N ILE A 236 5.69 4.87 -6.34
CA ILE A 236 4.97 4.08 -7.35
C ILE A 236 5.48 4.39 -8.75
N VAL A 237 5.60 5.69 -9.08
CA VAL A 237 6.05 6.17 -10.38
C VAL A 237 7.47 5.71 -10.68
N GLU A 238 8.40 5.88 -9.73
CA GLU A 238 9.79 5.42 -9.86
C GLU A 238 9.86 3.92 -10.13
N ALA A 239 9.09 3.11 -9.39
CA ALA A 239 9.06 1.67 -9.57
C ALA A 239 8.50 1.29 -10.96
N CYS A 240 7.41 1.93 -11.40
CA CYS A 240 6.84 1.72 -12.73
C CYS A 240 7.80 2.09 -13.85
N ILE A 241 8.44 3.27 -13.78
CA ILE A 241 9.41 3.72 -14.79
C ILE A 241 10.60 2.77 -14.87
N ARG A 242 11.13 2.34 -13.73
CA ARG A 242 12.23 1.38 -13.67
C ARG A 242 11.85 0.06 -14.33
N ILE A 243 10.72 -0.54 -13.93
CA ILE A 243 10.21 -1.79 -14.52
C ILE A 243 9.99 -1.62 -16.03
N SER A 244 9.46 -0.47 -16.42
CA SER A 244 9.21 -0.13 -17.80
C SER A 244 10.50 -0.05 -18.63
N GLY A 245 11.57 0.53 -18.08
CA GLY A 245 12.89 0.54 -18.71
C GLY A 245 13.54 -0.84 -18.79
N GLU A 246 13.35 -1.69 -17.78
CA GLU A 246 13.87 -3.07 -17.73
C GLU A 246 13.16 -4.02 -18.70
N THR A 247 11.85 -3.82 -18.92
CA THR A 247 10.98 -4.77 -19.65
C THR A 247 10.52 -4.28 -21.02
N GLY A 248 10.57 -2.97 -21.27
CA GLY A 248 9.99 -2.33 -22.45
C GLY A 248 8.47 -2.14 -22.39
N ILE A 249 7.78 -2.63 -21.35
CA ILE A 249 6.32 -2.49 -21.22
C ILE A 249 5.97 -1.02 -20.96
N ARG A 250 5.05 -0.48 -21.76
CA ARG A 250 4.70 0.95 -21.78
C ARG A 250 3.32 1.28 -21.21
N THR A 251 2.56 0.27 -20.82
CA THR A 251 1.20 0.42 -20.29
C THR A 251 1.17 0.02 -18.82
N ALA A 252 0.61 0.88 -17.97
CA ALA A 252 0.37 0.64 -16.56
C ALA A 252 -1.13 0.59 -16.27
N ALA A 253 -1.57 -0.38 -15.45
CA ALA A 253 -2.96 -0.48 -15.00
C ALA A 253 -3.03 -0.18 -13.50
N LEU A 254 -3.79 0.84 -13.10
CA LEU A 254 -3.97 1.24 -11.70
C LEU A 254 -5.28 0.65 -11.17
N THR A 255 -5.20 -0.18 -10.11
CA THR A 255 -6.34 -0.96 -9.61
C THR A 255 -6.18 -1.35 -8.14
N GLY A 256 -7.23 -1.87 -7.51
CA GLY A 256 -7.31 -2.14 -6.08
C GLY A 256 -7.93 -0.98 -5.30
N GLY A 257 -8.46 -1.28 -4.11
CA GLY A 257 -9.27 -0.34 -3.32
C GLY A 257 -8.55 0.97 -2.95
N CYS A 258 -7.22 0.99 -2.88
CA CYS A 258 -6.47 2.21 -2.58
C CYS A 258 -6.52 3.24 -3.72
N PHE A 259 -6.81 2.84 -4.96
CA PHE A 259 -7.02 3.78 -6.07
C PHE A 259 -8.45 4.34 -6.14
N GLN A 260 -9.30 4.07 -5.14
CA GLN A 260 -10.47 4.90 -4.89
C GLN A 260 -10.10 6.29 -4.35
N ASN A 261 -8.89 6.43 -3.80
CA ASN A 261 -8.32 7.70 -3.38
C ASN A 261 -7.99 8.54 -4.61
N ARG A 262 -8.74 9.61 -4.82
CA ARG A 262 -8.68 10.49 -5.99
C ARG A 262 -7.37 11.26 -6.03
N LEU A 263 -6.87 11.67 -4.86
CA LEU A 263 -5.59 12.36 -4.77
C LEU A 263 -4.46 11.44 -5.25
N LEU A 264 -4.32 10.24 -4.67
CA LEU A 264 -3.29 9.28 -5.08
C LEU A 264 -3.42 8.91 -6.56
N LEU A 265 -4.65 8.61 -7.02
CA LEU A 265 -4.92 8.24 -8.41
C LEU A 265 -4.42 9.34 -9.36
N SER A 266 -4.84 10.60 -9.13
CA SER A 266 -4.45 11.72 -10.00
C SER A 266 -2.93 11.96 -9.99
N LEU A 267 -2.28 11.91 -8.83
CA LEU A 267 -0.83 12.10 -8.73
C LEU A 267 -0.07 11.03 -9.51
N VAL A 268 -0.46 9.76 -9.39
CA VAL A 268 0.20 8.65 -10.09
C VAL A 268 -0.10 8.70 -11.59
N GLU A 269 -1.37 8.86 -11.97
CA GLU A 269 -1.81 8.91 -13.37
C GLU A 269 -1.11 10.04 -14.14
N ASP A 270 -1.10 11.26 -13.60
CA ASP A 270 -0.50 12.42 -14.24
C ASP A 270 1.01 12.26 -14.43
N ARG A 271 1.71 11.73 -13.43
CA ARG A 271 3.17 11.53 -13.48
C ARG A 271 3.55 10.44 -14.46
N LEU A 272 2.88 9.28 -14.41
CA LEU A 272 3.12 8.18 -15.35
C LEU A 272 2.87 8.62 -16.81
N ARG A 273 1.80 9.38 -17.06
CA ARG A 273 1.52 9.93 -18.40
C ARG A 273 2.58 10.94 -18.86
N LYS A 274 3.06 11.82 -17.96
CA LYS A 274 4.15 12.76 -18.27
C LYS A 274 5.45 12.02 -18.64
N ASP A 275 5.69 10.86 -18.04
CA ASP A 275 6.82 9.98 -18.36
C ASP A 275 6.54 9.01 -19.53
N GLY A 276 5.45 9.23 -20.29
CA GLY A 276 5.17 8.52 -21.53
C GLY A 276 4.67 7.09 -21.34
N LEU A 277 4.11 6.74 -20.18
CA LEU A 277 3.31 5.53 -20.03
C LEU A 277 1.87 5.79 -20.46
N GLU A 278 1.28 4.80 -21.11
CA GLU A 278 -0.17 4.69 -21.18
C GLU A 278 -0.70 4.22 -19.82
N VAL A 279 -1.77 4.82 -19.32
CA VAL A 279 -2.33 4.51 -18.00
C VAL A 279 -3.79 4.09 -18.15
N LEU A 280 -4.09 2.86 -17.74
CA LEU A 280 -5.42 2.26 -17.68
C LEU A 280 -5.97 2.41 -16.26
N ILE A 281 -7.22 2.87 -16.18
CA ILE A 281 -7.96 3.05 -14.93
C ILE A 281 -9.39 2.50 -15.08
N HIS A 282 -10.09 2.41 -13.97
CA HIS A 282 -11.47 1.96 -13.91
C HIS A 282 -12.48 3.10 -14.12
N HIS A 283 -13.56 2.83 -14.84
CA HIS A 283 -14.67 3.75 -15.11
C HIS A 283 -16.05 3.12 -14.92
N LEU A 284 -16.22 1.85 -15.29
CA LEU A 284 -17.49 1.09 -15.30
C LEU A 284 -17.62 0.16 -14.09
N VAL A 285 -16.54 -0.54 -13.71
CA VAL A 285 -16.51 -1.35 -12.49
C VAL A 285 -15.61 -0.69 -11.45
N PRO A 286 -15.88 -0.82 -10.14
CA PRO A 286 -15.04 -0.20 -9.15
C PRO A 286 -13.65 -0.87 -9.12
N PRO A 287 -12.57 -0.13 -8.79
CA PRO A 287 -11.23 -0.71 -8.64
C PRO A 287 -11.10 -1.59 -7.39
N ASN A 288 -12.09 -1.60 -6.49
CA ASN A 288 -12.11 -2.41 -5.28
C ASN A 288 -12.70 -3.82 -5.53
N ASP A 289 -12.88 -4.59 -4.46
CA ASP A 289 -13.39 -5.97 -4.50
C ASP A 289 -14.76 -6.13 -5.19
N GLY A 290 -15.53 -5.05 -5.36
CA GLY A 290 -16.74 -5.07 -6.19
C GLY A 290 -16.48 -5.37 -7.67
N GLY A 291 -15.28 -5.07 -8.19
CA GLY A 291 -14.90 -5.31 -9.59
C GLY A 291 -14.24 -6.67 -9.83
N ILE A 292 -13.74 -7.33 -8.79
CA ILE A 292 -12.84 -8.50 -8.91
C ILE A 292 -13.44 -9.67 -9.70
N ALA A 293 -14.76 -9.84 -9.66
CA ALA A 293 -15.47 -10.89 -10.38
C ALA A 293 -15.28 -10.80 -11.90
N LEU A 294 -15.15 -9.58 -12.46
CA LEU A 294 -14.89 -9.38 -13.89
C LEU A 294 -13.50 -9.93 -14.27
N GLY A 295 -12.47 -9.61 -13.49
CA GLY A 295 -11.12 -10.13 -13.70
C GLY A 295 -11.03 -11.65 -13.52
N GLN A 296 -11.74 -12.21 -12.54
CA GLN A 296 -11.84 -13.66 -12.35
C GLN A 296 -12.51 -14.35 -13.54
N ALA A 297 -13.56 -13.75 -14.11
CA ALA A 297 -14.24 -14.26 -15.29
C ALA A 297 -13.33 -14.23 -16.54
N LEU A 298 -12.58 -13.13 -16.73
CA LEU A 298 -11.59 -13.03 -17.81
C LEU A 298 -10.53 -14.12 -17.67
N ALA A 299 -9.95 -14.30 -16.47
CA ALA A 299 -8.98 -15.36 -16.21
C ALA A 299 -9.55 -16.75 -16.55
N GLY A 300 -10.77 -17.04 -16.08
CA GLY A 300 -11.44 -18.32 -16.31
C GLY A 300 -11.63 -18.62 -17.79
N ARG A 301 -11.95 -17.62 -18.62
CA ARG A 301 -12.09 -17.77 -20.08
C ARG A 301 -10.79 -18.26 -20.73
N PHE A 302 -9.65 -17.67 -20.37
CA PHE A 302 -8.36 -18.04 -20.96
C PHE A 302 -7.83 -19.37 -20.42
N MET A 303 -8.09 -19.69 -19.15
CA MET A 303 -7.72 -20.99 -18.58
C MET A 303 -8.50 -22.14 -19.22
N ALA A 304 -9.80 -21.97 -19.45
CA ALA A 304 -10.62 -23.00 -20.10
C ALA A 304 -10.26 -23.21 -21.58
N GLY A 305 -9.93 -22.14 -22.31
CA GLY A 305 -9.51 -22.22 -23.71
C GLY A 305 -8.09 -22.75 -23.95
N SER A 306 -7.31 -22.98 -22.88
CA SER A 306 -5.96 -23.56 -22.96
C SER A 306 -5.98 -25.10 -22.93
N GLU A 307 -7.15 -25.72 -22.69
CA GLU A 307 -7.33 -27.17 -22.58
C GLU A 307 -7.93 -27.80 -23.86
N GLU A 308 -8.24 -27.00 -24.89
CA GLU A 308 -8.63 -27.44 -26.25
C GLU A 308 -7.44 -27.42 -27.22
#